data_AF-A0A093CMM2-F1
#
_entry.id   AF-A0A093CMM2-F1
#
_cell.length_a   1.000
_cell.length_b   1.000
_cell.length_c   1.000
_cell.angle_alpha   90.00
_cell.angle_beta   90.00
_cell.angle_gamma   90.00
#
_symmetry.space_group_name_H-M   'P 1'
#
loop_
_entity.id
_entity.type
_entity.pdbx_description
1 polymer ?
#
loop_
_entity_poly.entity_id
_entity_poly.type
_entity_poly.pdbx_seq_one_letter_code
_entity_poly.pdbx_strand_id
1 'polypeptide(L)'
;QNQKTKEQIENLLQNGKHKELRDRLCCRLTFGTAGLRSAMGAGFCYINDLTVIQSTQGIYKYLEGCFSDFKQRGFVVGYDTRGQVTSNCSSKKLAKLTAAVLLAKDVPVYFFSTYVPTPFVPYAVQELKAVAGVMITASHNRKEDNGYKVYWENGAQITSPHDKEIIKCIEECVEPWNGSWNENLVDTSPLRQDPLKKICDRYMEDLKKICYHRELNMQTNLKFVHTSFHGVGHDYVQSAFKAFGFQPPIPVPEQKDPDPDFSTVKCPNPEEGESVLELSLRLAEKENARVVVATDPDADRLAVAEQQENGCWKVFTGNELAALFGWWMFSCWKENCSEDADVKNVYMLATTVSSKILRAIALKEGFHFE
;
A
#
# COMPACT_ATOMS: atom_id res chain seq x y z
N GLN A 1 16.76 -21.23 -9.43
CA GLN A 1 15.94 -21.89 -8.40
C GLN A 1 14.47 -21.97 -8.82
N ASN A 2 13.82 -20.86 -9.22
CA ASN A 2 12.45 -20.94 -9.78
C ASN A 2 12.45 -21.53 -11.21
N GLN A 3 11.82 -22.69 -11.38
CA GLN A 3 11.77 -23.43 -12.64
C GLN A 3 10.88 -22.75 -13.70
N LYS A 4 9.79 -22.08 -13.29
CA LYS A 4 8.88 -21.39 -14.24
C LYS A 4 9.54 -20.20 -14.91
N THR A 5 10.25 -19.38 -14.15
CA THR A 5 10.97 -18.24 -14.74
C THR A 5 12.17 -18.70 -15.57
N LYS A 6 12.82 -19.80 -15.21
CA LYS A 6 13.84 -20.43 -16.05
C LYS A 6 13.26 -20.90 -17.40
N GLU A 7 12.14 -21.61 -17.38
CA GLU A 7 11.43 -22.06 -18.59
C GLU A 7 11.04 -20.88 -19.49
N GLN A 8 10.61 -19.75 -18.92
CA GLN A 8 10.31 -18.55 -19.71
C GLN A 8 11.53 -18.06 -20.52
N ILE A 9 12.72 -18.00 -19.91
CA ILE A 9 13.95 -17.58 -20.60
C ILE A 9 14.37 -18.61 -21.65
N GLU A 10 14.32 -19.90 -21.32
CA GLU A 10 14.67 -20.98 -22.25
C GLU A 10 13.74 -20.98 -23.47
N ASN A 11 12.43 -20.78 -23.27
CA ASN A 11 11.46 -20.66 -24.36
C ASN A 11 11.73 -19.44 -25.25
N LEU A 12 12.04 -18.28 -24.67
CA LEU A 12 12.37 -17.09 -25.46
C LEU A 12 13.65 -17.29 -26.30
N LEU A 13 14.64 -17.99 -25.74
CA LEU A 13 15.88 -18.32 -26.43
C LEU A 13 15.64 -19.29 -27.60
N GLN A 14 14.91 -20.39 -27.36
CA GLN A 14 14.57 -21.38 -28.39
C GLN A 14 13.77 -20.77 -29.54
N ASN A 15 12.91 -19.80 -29.25
CA ASN A 15 12.08 -19.11 -30.26
C ASN A 15 12.75 -17.87 -30.88
N GLY A 16 14.06 -17.66 -30.67
CA GLY A 16 14.82 -16.57 -31.27
C GLY A 16 14.34 -15.16 -30.88
N LYS A 17 13.69 -15.00 -29.71
CA LYS A 17 13.13 -13.73 -29.23
C LYS A 17 14.21 -12.82 -28.62
N HIS A 18 15.26 -12.54 -29.39
CA HIS A 18 16.45 -11.82 -28.90
C HIS A 18 16.17 -10.40 -28.37
N LYS A 19 15.19 -9.69 -28.94
CA LYS A 19 14.82 -8.36 -28.44
C LYS A 19 14.26 -8.46 -27.02
N GLU A 20 13.27 -9.32 -26.82
CA GLU A 20 12.63 -9.51 -25.52
C GLU A 20 13.61 -10.05 -24.46
N LEU A 21 14.54 -10.93 -24.86
CA LEU A 21 15.62 -11.36 -23.97
C LEU A 21 16.51 -10.20 -23.52
N ARG A 22 16.90 -9.29 -24.43
CA ARG A 22 17.66 -8.08 -24.06
C ARG A 22 16.86 -7.18 -23.13
N ASP A 23 15.59 -6.94 -23.45
CA ASP A 23 14.71 -6.09 -22.64
C ASP A 23 14.52 -6.66 -21.22
N ARG A 24 14.56 -7.99 -21.05
CA ARG A 24 14.46 -8.69 -19.75
C ARG A 24 15.78 -8.78 -18.98
N LEU A 25 16.90 -8.97 -19.67
CA LEU A 25 18.17 -9.40 -19.06
C LEU A 25 19.29 -8.35 -19.09
N CYS A 26 19.19 -7.31 -19.92
CA CYS A 26 20.26 -6.31 -20.07
C CYS A 26 20.04 -5.03 -19.26
N CYS A 27 18.91 -4.89 -18.58
CA CYS A 27 18.63 -3.77 -17.66
C CYS A 27 18.22 -4.32 -16.29
N ARG A 28 18.16 -3.47 -15.26
CA ARG A 28 17.66 -3.81 -13.93
C ARG A 28 16.52 -2.90 -13.53
N LEU A 29 15.70 -3.36 -12.58
CA LEU A 29 14.70 -2.53 -11.91
C LEU A 29 15.35 -1.33 -11.24
N THR A 30 14.69 -0.18 -11.31
CA THR A 30 15.07 1.06 -10.63
C THR A 30 13.93 1.53 -9.74
N PHE A 31 14.26 2.27 -8.67
CA PHE A 31 13.25 2.88 -7.81
C PHE A 31 12.56 4.04 -8.55
N GLY A 32 11.25 3.93 -8.70
CA GLY A 32 10.40 5.06 -9.04
C GLY A 32 9.80 5.72 -7.80
N THR A 33 8.86 6.64 -8.01
CA THR A 33 8.14 7.33 -6.92
C THR A 33 7.34 6.38 -6.01
N ALA A 34 7.04 5.16 -6.46
CA ALA A 34 6.26 4.14 -5.75
C ALA A 34 7.06 2.86 -5.46
N GLY A 35 8.39 2.95 -5.34
CA GLY A 35 9.26 1.79 -5.11
C GLY A 35 9.74 1.13 -6.41
N LEU A 36 10.22 -0.11 -6.31
CA LEU A 36 10.46 -0.95 -7.49
C LEU A 36 9.11 -1.48 -7.98
N ARG A 37 8.80 -1.33 -9.26
CA ARG A 37 7.54 -1.82 -9.83
C ARG A 37 7.73 -2.26 -11.26
N SER A 38 7.22 -3.45 -11.58
CA SER A 38 7.22 -4.03 -12.93
C SER A 38 6.29 -5.23 -12.98
N ALA A 39 6.06 -5.74 -14.19
CA ALA A 39 5.42 -7.02 -14.39
C ALA A 39 6.17 -8.13 -13.63
N MET A 40 5.41 -9.10 -13.12
CA MET A 40 5.95 -10.36 -12.64
C MET A 40 6.43 -11.21 -13.81
N GLY A 41 7.61 -11.80 -13.70
CA GLY A 41 8.17 -12.60 -14.79
C GLY A 41 9.67 -12.80 -14.69
N ALA A 42 10.21 -13.55 -15.66
CA ALA A 42 11.63 -13.82 -15.75
C ALA A 42 12.43 -12.63 -16.30
N GLY A 43 13.57 -12.34 -15.67
CA GLY A 43 14.50 -11.29 -16.05
C GLY A 43 14.86 -10.37 -14.88
N PHE A 44 15.88 -9.53 -15.06
CA PHE A 44 16.30 -8.56 -14.05
C PHE A 44 15.47 -7.26 -14.07
N CYS A 45 14.70 -7.04 -15.14
CA CYS A 45 13.73 -5.94 -15.28
C CYS A 45 12.33 -6.27 -14.74
N TYR A 46 12.13 -7.48 -14.21
CA TYR A 46 10.83 -7.99 -13.78
C TYR A 46 10.85 -8.28 -12.29
N ILE A 47 9.68 -8.20 -11.64
CA ILE A 47 9.54 -8.64 -10.26
C ILE A 47 9.50 -10.17 -10.23
N ASN A 48 10.42 -10.77 -9.49
CA ASN A 48 10.49 -12.21 -9.28
C ASN A 48 11.29 -12.53 -8.02
N ASP A 49 11.42 -13.82 -7.72
CA ASP A 49 12.16 -14.34 -6.56
C ASP A 49 13.58 -13.76 -6.47
N LEU A 50 14.33 -13.77 -7.58
CA LEU A 50 15.73 -13.36 -7.60
C LEU A 50 15.87 -11.85 -7.41
N THR A 51 15.06 -11.05 -8.12
CA THR A 51 15.15 -9.58 -8.02
C THR A 51 14.72 -9.09 -6.64
N VAL A 52 13.75 -9.74 -6.00
CA VAL A 52 13.35 -9.44 -4.60
C VAL A 52 14.43 -9.83 -3.59
N ILE A 53 15.06 -11.00 -3.76
CA ILE A 53 16.22 -11.39 -2.94
C ILE A 53 17.34 -10.35 -3.07
N GLN A 54 17.76 -10.04 -4.28
CA GLN A 54 18.83 -9.07 -4.55
C GLN A 54 18.48 -7.69 -3.99
N SER A 55 17.23 -7.24 -4.16
CA SER A 55 16.75 -5.97 -3.61
C SER A 55 16.86 -5.93 -2.10
N THR A 56 16.41 -7.00 -1.43
CA THR A 56 16.47 -7.12 0.03
C THR A 56 17.92 -7.17 0.55
N GLN A 57 18.83 -7.83 -0.19
CA GLN A 57 20.25 -7.86 0.17
C GLN A 57 20.91 -6.48 0.10
N GLY A 58 20.60 -5.71 -0.95
CA GLY A 58 21.09 -4.34 -1.04
C GLY A 58 20.53 -3.43 0.05
N ILE A 59 19.23 -3.56 0.36
CA ILE A 59 18.60 -2.85 1.49
C ILE A 59 19.27 -3.22 2.81
N TYR A 60 19.49 -4.50 3.07
CA TYR A 60 20.21 -4.96 4.27
C TYR A 60 21.58 -4.28 4.37
N LYS A 61 22.36 -4.26 3.28
CA LYS A 61 23.70 -3.69 3.28
C LYS A 61 23.70 -2.19 3.55
N TYR A 62 22.76 -1.48 2.95
CA TYR A 62 22.62 -0.05 3.19
C TYR A 62 22.21 0.23 4.65
N LEU A 63 21.20 -0.48 5.17
CA LEU A 63 20.75 -0.34 6.56
C LEU A 63 21.81 -0.72 7.58
N GLU A 64 22.60 -1.75 7.33
CA GLU A 64 23.74 -2.17 8.18
C GLU A 64 24.78 -1.04 8.31
N GLY A 65 24.98 -0.24 7.26
CA GLY A 65 25.84 0.94 7.30
C GLY A 65 25.22 2.17 7.96
N CYS A 66 23.89 2.30 7.92
CA CYS A 66 23.18 3.45 8.49
C CYS A 66 22.85 3.28 9.98
N PHE A 67 22.60 2.05 10.44
CA PHE A 67 22.04 1.78 11.78
C PHE A 67 22.83 0.72 12.52
N SER A 68 23.58 1.14 13.54
CA SER A 68 24.33 0.22 14.42
C SER A 68 23.43 -0.74 15.22
N ASP A 69 22.16 -0.40 15.41
CA ASP A 69 21.15 -1.16 16.14
C ASP A 69 20.14 -1.89 15.23
N PHE A 70 20.43 -2.00 13.92
CA PHE A 70 19.55 -2.68 12.95
C PHE A 70 19.13 -4.09 13.40
N LYS A 71 20.09 -4.89 13.88
CA LYS A 71 19.82 -6.26 14.37
C LYS A 71 19.03 -6.33 15.68
N GLN A 72 18.78 -5.19 16.33
CA GLN A 72 17.96 -5.12 17.55
C GLN A 72 16.55 -4.63 17.21
N ARG A 73 16.46 -3.58 16.39
CA ARG A 73 15.19 -2.93 15.99
C ARG A 73 14.41 -3.71 14.95
N GLY A 74 15.09 -4.42 14.06
CA GLY A 74 14.45 -5.27 13.05
C GLY A 74 13.78 -4.51 11.90
N PHE A 75 12.98 -5.26 11.12
CA PHE A 75 12.42 -4.82 9.84
C PHE A 75 10.97 -5.31 9.68
N VAL A 76 10.08 -4.47 9.13
CA VAL A 76 8.67 -4.82 8.90
C VAL A 76 8.44 -5.34 7.49
N VAL A 77 7.66 -6.41 7.32
CA VAL A 77 7.30 -6.97 6.00
C VAL A 77 5.78 -7.18 5.91
N GLY A 78 5.14 -6.44 5.00
CA GLY A 78 3.74 -6.59 4.62
C GLY A 78 3.58 -6.91 3.13
N TYR A 79 2.40 -7.37 2.75
CA TYR A 79 2.10 -7.77 1.36
C TYR A 79 0.61 -7.72 1.04
N ASP A 80 0.28 -7.55 -0.24
CA ASP A 80 -1.09 -7.70 -0.78
C ASP A 80 -1.35 -9.12 -1.35
N THR A 81 -2.47 -9.34 -2.02
CA THR A 81 -2.88 -10.69 -2.46
C THR A 81 -2.49 -11.06 -3.87
N ARG A 82 -1.88 -10.16 -4.65
CA ARG A 82 -1.66 -10.42 -6.07
C ARG A 82 -0.67 -11.55 -6.34
N GLY A 83 -0.81 -12.18 -7.50
CA GLY A 83 0.06 -13.25 -7.93
C GLY A 83 -0.20 -13.68 -9.36
N GLN A 84 0.73 -14.47 -9.89
CA GLN A 84 0.73 -14.87 -11.27
C GLN A 84 1.19 -16.33 -11.40
N VAL A 85 0.33 -17.15 -12.02
CA VAL A 85 0.57 -18.58 -12.24
C VAL A 85 1.75 -18.82 -13.21
N THR A 86 1.90 -17.98 -14.25
CA THR A 86 2.89 -18.19 -15.31
C THR A 86 4.33 -18.02 -14.85
N SER A 87 4.59 -17.19 -13.83
CA SER A 87 5.91 -17.01 -13.21
C SER A 87 6.04 -17.72 -11.87
N ASN A 88 4.95 -18.29 -11.34
CA ASN A 88 4.87 -18.82 -9.97
C ASN A 88 5.36 -17.80 -8.92
N CYS A 89 4.98 -16.53 -9.14
CA CYS A 89 5.26 -15.41 -8.25
C CYS A 89 3.96 -14.94 -7.60
N SER A 90 4.03 -14.59 -6.32
CA SER A 90 2.92 -13.96 -5.60
C SER A 90 3.48 -13.05 -4.52
N SER A 91 2.73 -12.03 -4.12
CA SER A 91 3.14 -11.10 -3.07
C SER A 91 3.50 -11.83 -1.76
N LYS A 92 2.72 -12.85 -1.38
CA LYS A 92 3.03 -13.69 -0.22
C LYS A 92 4.39 -14.39 -0.33
N LYS A 93 4.69 -14.97 -1.49
CA LYS A 93 5.97 -15.66 -1.73
C LYS A 93 7.15 -14.68 -1.70
N LEU A 94 7.02 -13.55 -2.38
CA LEU A 94 8.04 -12.51 -2.41
C LEU A 94 8.28 -11.89 -1.02
N ALA A 95 7.22 -11.72 -0.23
CA ALA A 95 7.33 -11.30 1.16
C ALA A 95 8.07 -12.34 2.01
N LYS A 96 7.78 -13.63 1.84
CA LYS A 96 8.51 -14.70 2.53
C LYS A 96 10.00 -14.71 2.19
N LEU A 97 10.35 -14.54 0.91
CA LEU A 97 11.75 -14.43 0.48
C LEU A 97 12.44 -13.20 1.06
N THR A 98 11.74 -12.07 1.11
CA THR A 98 12.25 -10.85 1.76
C THR A 98 12.57 -11.10 3.23
N ALA A 99 11.64 -11.69 3.97
CA ALA A 99 11.87 -12.04 5.37
C ALA A 99 12.99 -13.08 5.51
N ALA A 100 13.07 -14.09 4.65
CA ALA A 100 14.12 -15.12 4.68
C ALA A 100 15.52 -14.53 4.54
N VAL A 101 15.73 -13.57 3.63
CA VAL A 101 17.04 -12.88 3.47
C VAL A 101 17.48 -12.20 4.77
N LEU A 102 16.56 -11.50 5.44
CA LEU A 102 16.83 -10.77 6.68
C LEU A 102 17.05 -11.72 7.87
N LEU A 103 16.19 -12.74 8.01
CA LEU A 103 16.30 -13.76 9.05
C LEU A 103 17.59 -14.56 8.93
N ALA A 104 18.04 -14.88 7.70
CA ALA A 104 19.32 -15.54 7.43
C ALA A 104 20.55 -14.68 7.82
N LYS A 105 20.35 -13.39 8.14
CA LYS A 105 21.37 -12.47 8.64
C LYS A 105 21.15 -12.07 10.11
N ASP A 106 20.33 -12.82 10.82
CA ASP A 106 20.00 -12.59 12.23
C ASP A 106 19.34 -11.22 12.50
N VAL A 107 18.55 -10.73 11.54
CA VAL A 107 17.73 -9.52 11.71
C VAL A 107 16.33 -9.95 12.17
N PRO A 108 15.79 -9.39 13.27
CA PRO A 108 14.40 -9.56 13.65
C PRO A 108 13.44 -9.08 12.55
N VAL A 109 12.45 -9.89 12.21
CA VAL A 109 11.46 -9.53 11.18
C VAL A 109 10.05 -9.54 11.75
N TYR A 110 9.39 -8.39 11.66
CA TYR A 110 7.96 -8.25 11.91
C TYR A 110 7.19 -8.57 10.64
N PHE A 111 6.84 -9.84 10.47
CA PHE A 111 6.17 -10.36 9.29
C PHE A 111 4.67 -10.50 9.58
N PHE A 112 3.81 -9.75 8.89
CA PHE A 112 2.36 -9.91 9.02
C PHE A 112 1.93 -11.31 8.56
N SER A 113 1.15 -12.04 9.38
CA SER A 113 0.71 -13.41 9.03
C SER A 113 -0.29 -13.49 7.88
N THR A 114 -0.91 -12.36 7.55
CA THR A 114 -1.85 -12.22 6.43
C THR A 114 -1.57 -10.94 5.67
N TYR A 115 -2.27 -10.76 4.55
CA TYR A 115 -2.22 -9.54 3.77
C TYR A 115 -2.75 -8.34 4.58
N VAL A 116 -2.18 -7.16 4.33
CA VAL A 116 -2.51 -5.92 5.06
C VAL A 116 -2.61 -4.73 4.12
N PRO A 117 -3.35 -3.66 4.48
CA PRO A 117 -3.30 -2.38 3.77
C PRO A 117 -1.89 -1.80 3.77
N THR A 118 -1.50 -1.15 2.68
CA THR A 118 -0.21 -0.46 2.57
C THR A 118 0.08 0.47 3.77
N PRO A 119 -0.88 1.27 4.29
CA PRO A 119 -0.64 2.14 5.44
C PRO A 119 -0.20 1.43 6.72
N PHE A 120 -0.46 0.13 6.87
CA PHE A 120 -0.09 -0.64 8.07
C PHE A 120 1.42 -0.84 8.18
N VAL A 121 2.14 -0.92 7.06
CA VAL A 121 3.60 -1.11 7.06
C VAL A 121 4.33 0.10 7.67
N PRO A 122 4.21 1.34 7.14
CA PRO A 122 4.88 2.49 7.73
C PRO A 122 4.40 2.81 9.14
N TYR A 123 3.11 2.57 9.44
CA TYR A 123 2.59 2.71 10.80
C TYR A 123 3.26 1.72 11.76
N ALA A 124 3.40 0.45 11.37
CA ALA A 124 4.10 -0.55 12.17
C ALA A 124 5.59 -0.26 12.33
N VAL A 125 6.23 0.32 11.31
CA VAL A 125 7.64 0.77 11.43
C VAL A 125 7.79 1.77 12.57
N GLN A 126 6.90 2.77 12.65
CA GLN A 126 6.92 3.76 13.72
C GLN A 126 6.54 3.14 15.08
N GLU A 127 5.43 2.40 15.17
CA GLU A 127 4.93 1.83 16.42
C GLU A 127 5.87 0.77 17.04
N LEU A 128 6.58 0.01 16.20
CA LEU A 128 7.54 -1.01 16.64
C LEU A 128 8.97 -0.49 16.71
N LYS A 129 9.19 0.76 16.27
CA LYS A 129 10.52 1.37 16.12
C LYS A 129 11.46 0.49 15.28
N ALA A 130 10.95 -0.12 14.22
CA ALA A 130 11.80 -0.82 13.26
C ALA A 130 12.69 0.18 12.50
N VAL A 131 13.79 -0.26 11.89
CA VAL A 131 14.63 0.67 11.09
C VAL A 131 14.02 0.98 9.73
N ALA A 132 13.18 0.09 9.21
CA ALA A 132 12.54 0.20 7.91
C ALA A 132 11.46 -0.86 7.77
N GLY A 133 10.67 -0.75 6.71
CA GLY A 133 9.71 -1.76 6.31
C GLY A 133 9.52 -1.83 4.80
N VAL A 134 8.98 -2.94 4.33
CA VAL A 134 8.56 -3.12 2.94
C VAL A 134 7.09 -3.50 2.85
N MET A 135 6.41 -2.94 1.85
CA MET A 135 5.13 -3.43 1.37
C MET A 135 5.30 -4.03 -0.03
N ILE A 136 4.98 -5.32 -0.17
CA ILE A 136 4.96 -6.02 -1.47
C ILE A 136 3.60 -5.80 -2.13
N THR A 137 3.55 -4.89 -3.10
CA THR A 137 2.34 -4.52 -3.83
C THR A 137 2.69 -3.67 -5.04
N ALA A 138 1.79 -3.65 -6.04
CA ALA A 138 1.76 -2.62 -7.07
C ALA A 138 0.47 -1.77 -7.05
N SER A 139 -0.21 -1.65 -5.90
CA SER A 139 -1.38 -0.78 -5.70
C SER A 139 -2.46 -1.04 -6.77
N HIS A 140 -3.00 -0.01 -7.39
CA HIS A 140 -3.99 -0.05 -8.46
C HIS A 140 -3.51 -0.64 -9.80
N ASN A 141 -2.24 -1.04 -9.95
CA ASN A 141 -1.78 -1.64 -11.20
C ASN A 141 -2.52 -2.95 -11.54
N ARG A 142 -2.42 -3.34 -12.81
CA ARG A 142 -2.96 -4.60 -13.33
C ARG A 142 -2.38 -5.81 -12.59
N LYS A 143 -3.09 -6.93 -12.67
CA LYS A 143 -2.72 -8.18 -11.99
C LYS A 143 -1.35 -8.73 -12.37
N GLU A 144 -0.86 -8.42 -13.58
CA GLU A 144 0.45 -8.86 -14.03
C GLU A 144 1.59 -8.15 -13.31
N ASP A 145 1.35 -6.95 -12.77
CA ASP A 145 2.35 -6.12 -12.09
C ASP A 145 2.44 -6.43 -10.60
N ASN A 146 3.65 -6.34 -10.06
CA ASN A 146 3.89 -6.32 -8.62
C ASN A 146 4.97 -5.28 -8.29
N GLY A 147 5.25 -5.08 -7.01
CA GLY A 147 6.18 -4.06 -6.58
C GLY A 147 6.71 -4.24 -5.17
N TYR A 148 7.62 -3.35 -4.81
CA TYR A 148 8.43 -3.39 -3.61
C TYR A 148 8.58 -1.95 -3.10
N LYS A 149 7.63 -1.51 -2.26
CA LYS A 149 7.60 -0.18 -1.64
C LYS A 149 8.40 -0.21 -0.34
N VAL A 150 9.44 0.62 -0.21
CA VAL A 150 10.30 0.67 0.99
C VAL A 150 10.01 1.92 1.79
N TYR A 151 9.82 1.75 3.10
CA TYR A 151 9.57 2.79 4.07
C TYR A 151 10.73 2.87 5.06
N TRP A 152 11.20 4.07 5.36
CA TRP A 152 12.29 4.32 6.29
C TRP A 152 11.80 4.35 7.75
N GLU A 153 12.69 4.48 8.73
CA GLU A 153 12.34 4.46 10.16
C GLU A 153 11.32 5.53 10.57
N ASN A 154 11.23 6.62 9.81
CA ASN A 154 10.27 7.70 10.02
C ASN A 154 8.89 7.40 9.40
N GLY A 155 8.69 6.21 8.81
CA GLY A 155 7.45 5.82 8.13
C GLY A 155 7.27 6.44 6.74
N ALA A 156 8.16 7.32 6.30
CA ALA A 156 8.10 7.88 4.95
C ALA A 156 8.63 6.87 3.94
N GLN A 157 8.03 6.85 2.75
CA GLN A 157 8.59 6.08 1.64
C GLN A 157 9.95 6.65 1.23
N ILE A 158 10.91 5.79 0.91
CA ILE A 158 12.26 6.24 0.55
C ILE A 158 12.25 7.10 -0.72
N THR A 159 13.13 8.10 -0.72
CA THR A 159 13.48 8.96 -1.85
C THR A 159 15.00 9.16 -1.86
N SER A 160 15.52 9.90 -2.83
CA SER A 160 16.94 10.28 -2.86
C SER A 160 17.37 10.97 -1.56
N PRO A 161 18.53 10.60 -0.98
CA PRO A 161 19.57 9.73 -1.55
C PRO A 161 19.42 8.22 -1.28
N HIS A 162 18.48 7.80 -0.43
CA HIS A 162 18.37 6.40 0.01
C HIS A 162 18.13 5.42 -1.15
N ASP A 163 17.27 5.79 -2.10
CA ASP A 163 16.97 4.99 -3.28
C ASP A 163 18.22 4.63 -4.10
N LYS A 164 19.09 5.61 -4.38
CA LYS A 164 20.32 5.45 -5.17
C LYS A 164 21.37 4.62 -4.45
N GLU A 165 21.57 4.85 -3.16
CA GLU A 165 22.52 4.08 -2.37
C GLU A 165 22.08 2.62 -2.24
N ILE A 166 20.78 2.36 -2.08
CA ILE A 166 20.25 0.99 -2.10
C ILE A 166 20.52 0.33 -3.45
N ILE A 167 20.28 0.99 -4.59
CA ILE A 167 20.59 0.43 -5.92
C ILE A 167 22.08 0.05 -6.03
N LYS A 168 22.97 0.92 -5.58
CA LYS A 168 24.41 0.63 -5.55
C LYS A 168 24.71 -0.63 -4.73
N CYS A 169 24.13 -0.76 -3.53
CA CYS A 169 24.29 -1.97 -2.72
C CYS A 169 23.69 -3.23 -3.39
N ILE A 170 22.61 -3.10 -4.17
CA ILE A 170 22.02 -4.21 -4.95
C ILE A 170 22.97 -4.65 -6.09
N GLU A 171 23.70 -3.72 -6.70
CA GLU A 171 24.71 -3.99 -7.73
C GLU A 171 25.98 -4.64 -7.16
N GLU A 172 26.34 -4.31 -5.93
CA GLU A 172 27.47 -4.91 -5.23
C GLU A 172 27.14 -6.32 -4.66
N CYS A 173 25.86 -6.63 -4.43
CA CYS A 173 25.40 -7.87 -3.79
C CYS A 173 24.44 -8.69 -4.66
N VAL A 174 24.82 -8.99 -5.90
CA VAL A 174 23.97 -9.71 -6.88
C VAL A 174 23.81 -11.20 -6.59
N GLU A 175 24.81 -11.84 -5.97
CA GLU A 175 24.73 -13.26 -5.65
C GLU A 175 23.85 -13.50 -4.42
N PRO A 176 22.82 -14.35 -4.50
CA PRO A 176 22.02 -14.71 -3.33
C PRO A 176 22.86 -15.32 -2.21
N TRP A 177 22.76 -14.76 -1.01
CA TRP A 177 23.40 -15.31 0.18
C TRP A 177 22.82 -16.67 0.56
N ASN A 178 23.59 -17.43 1.34
CA ASN A 178 23.11 -18.67 1.93
C ASN A 178 21.86 -18.40 2.79
N GLY A 179 20.81 -19.20 2.61
CA GLY A 179 19.53 -19.03 3.29
C GLY A 179 18.54 -18.06 2.63
N SER A 180 18.96 -17.22 1.66
CA SER A 180 18.06 -16.24 1.01
C SER A 180 16.87 -16.87 0.27
N TRP A 181 17.00 -18.11 -0.17
CA TRP A 181 15.93 -18.87 -0.84
C TRP A 181 15.06 -19.70 0.11
N ASN A 182 15.37 -19.73 1.41
CA ASN A 182 14.70 -20.59 2.38
C ASN A 182 13.46 -19.90 2.97
N GLU A 183 12.34 -19.92 2.24
CA GLU A 183 11.06 -19.36 2.69
C GLU A 183 10.58 -19.94 4.04
N ASN A 184 11.00 -21.16 4.40
CA ASN A 184 10.64 -21.80 5.67
C ASN A 184 11.23 -21.09 6.89
N LEU A 185 12.24 -20.21 6.71
CA LEU A 185 12.77 -19.40 7.82
C LEU A 185 11.68 -18.54 8.46
N VAL A 186 10.69 -18.09 7.69
CA VAL A 186 9.58 -17.29 8.22
C VAL A 186 8.75 -18.06 9.24
N ASP A 187 8.60 -19.38 9.04
CA ASP A 187 7.79 -20.25 9.88
C ASP A 187 8.60 -20.89 11.02
N THR A 188 9.93 -20.91 10.92
CA THR A 188 10.83 -21.64 11.84
C THR A 188 11.78 -20.77 12.66
N SER A 189 12.06 -19.53 12.23
CA SER A 189 13.01 -18.66 12.91
C SER A 189 12.41 -18.05 14.19
N PRO A 190 13.13 -18.07 15.33
CA PRO A 190 12.69 -17.39 16.55
C PRO A 190 12.73 -15.87 16.44
N LEU A 191 13.39 -15.33 15.40
CA LEU A 191 13.50 -13.90 15.14
C LEU A 191 12.29 -13.33 14.37
N ARG A 192 11.37 -14.20 13.91
CA ARG A 192 10.12 -13.76 13.29
C ARG A 192 9.09 -13.42 14.36
N GLN A 193 8.46 -12.26 14.23
CA GLN A 193 7.35 -11.83 15.07
C GLN A 193 6.13 -11.48 14.21
N ASP A 194 4.93 -11.72 14.74
CA ASP A 194 3.68 -11.32 14.10
C ASP A 194 3.15 -10.01 14.70
N PRO A 195 3.20 -8.89 13.96
CA PRO A 195 2.68 -7.63 14.47
C PRO A 195 1.16 -7.47 14.28
N LEU A 196 0.49 -8.36 13.53
CA LEU A 196 -0.85 -8.11 12.97
C LEU A 196 -1.86 -7.62 14.01
N LYS A 197 -2.13 -8.42 15.04
CA LYS A 197 -3.15 -8.08 16.05
C LYS A 197 -2.83 -6.74 16.75
N LYS A 198 -1.58 -6.58 17.21
CA LYS A 198 -1.14 -5.38 17.91
C LYS A 198 -1.31 -4.13 17.03
N ILE A 199 -0.91 -4.22 15.77
CA ILE A 199 -0.98 -3.11 14.82
C ILE A 199 -2.43 -2.81 14.45
N CYS A 200 -3.27 -3.82 14.16
CA CYS A 200 -4.70 -3.62 13.92
C CYS A 200 -5.36 -2.88 15.09
N ASP A 201 -5.20 -3.40 16.32
CA ASP A 201 -5.83 -2.84 17.51
C ASP A 201 -5.40 -1.37 17.72
N ARG A 202 -4.09 -1.11 17.58
CA ARG A 202 -3.49 0.21 17.80
C ARG A 202 -3.89 1.22 16.71
N TYR A 203 -3.87 0.80 15.44
CA TYR A 203 -4.31 1.64 14.32
C TYR A 203 -5.77 2.04 14.47
N MET A 204 -6.65 1.10 14.79
CA MET A 204 -8.08 1.38 14.99
C MET A 204 -8.35 2.24 16.23
N GLU A 205 -7.52 2.14 17.27
CA GLU A 205 -7.59 3.02 18.44
C GLU A 205 -7.15 4.45 18.10
N ASP A 206 -6.09 4.62 17.33
CA ASP A 206 -5.63 5.93 16.88
C ASP A 206 -6.63 6.61 15.93
N LEU A 207 -7.33 5.83 15.10
CA LEU A 207 -8.44 6.34 14.27
C LEU A 207 -9.54 7.01 15.10
N LYS A 208 -9.82 6.53 16.33
CA LYS A 208 -10.84 7.16 17.19
C LYS A 208 -10.45 8.57 17.62
N LYS A 209 -9.16 8.89 17.70
CA LYS A 209 -8.66 10.21 18.09
C LYS A 209 -8.97 11.30 17.06
N ILE A 210 -9.22 10.91 15.82
CA ILE A 210 -9.60 11.81 14.72
C ILE A 210 -11.10 11.72 14.38
N CYS A 211 -11.90 11.05 15.23
CA CYS A 211 -13.35 10.95 15.08
C CYS A 211 -14.06 12.01 15.95
N TYR A 212 -14.34 13.17 15.38
CA TYR A 212 -14.89 14.32 16.11
C TYR A 212 -16.39 14.25 16.44
N HIS A 213 -17.19 13.54 15.64
CA HIS A 213 -18.66 13.51 15.79
C HIS A 213 -19.20 12.09 15.91
N ARG A 214 -18.61 11.31 16.83
CA ARG A 214 -18.91 9.87 16.95
C ARG A 214 -20.38 9.61 17.30
N GLU A 215 -20.96 10.42 18.17
CA GLU A 215 -22.36 10.32 18.59
C GLU A 215 -23.33 10.56 17.41
N LEU A 216 -23.01 11.54 16.55
CA LEU A 216 -23.78 11.81 15.33
C LEU A 216 -23.68 10.64 14.35
N ASN A 217 -22.47 10.10 14.17
CA ASN A 217 -22.24 8.93 13.31
C ASN A 217 -23.06 7.71 13.77
N MET A 218 -23.23 7.50 15.07
CA MET A 218 -24.04 6.41 15.62
C MET A 218 -25.54 6.56 15.36
N GLN A 219 -26.03 7.79 15.20
CA GLN A 219 -27.44 8.10 15.00
C GLN A 219 -27.81 8.24 13.52
N THR A 220 -26.83 8.21 12.62
CA THR A 220 -27.07 8.36 11.19
C THR A 220 -27.80 7.15 10.61
N ASN A 221 -28.76 7.42 9.73
CA ASN A 221 -29.42 6.40 8.91
C ASN A 221 -28.81 6.34 7.50
N LEU A 222 -27.73 7.07 7.24
CA LEU A 222 -27.03 7.01 5.96
C LEU A 222 -26.43 5.60 5.76
N LYS A 223 -26.71 5.03 4.60
CA LYS A 223 -26.10 3.78 4.15
C LYS A 223 -24.92 4.09 3.23
N PHE A 224 -23.88 3.29 3.39
CA PHE A 224 -22.66 3.36 2.59
C PHE A 224 -22.48 2.01 1.89
N VAL A 225 -22.08 2.03 0.62
CA VAL A 225 -21.59 0.85 -0.09
C VAL A 225 -20.07 0.90 -0.15
N HIS A 226 -19.40 -0.23 0.07
CA HIS A 226 -17.95 -0.34 -0.03
C HIS A 226 -17.52 -1.40 -1.04
N THR A 227 -16.56 -1.05 -1.90
CA THR A 227 -15.81 -2.00 -2.72
C THR A 227 -14.31 -1.91 -2.44
N SER A 228 -13.66 -3.07 -2.38
CA SER A 228 -12.20 -3.18 -2.24
C SER A 228 -11.52 -3.53 -3.57
N PHE A 229 -12.27 -3.65 -4.67
CA PHE A 229 -11.76 -4.16 -5.95
C PHE A 229 -10.90 -5.42 -5.82
N HIS A 230 -11.38 -6.39 -5.03
CA HIS A 230 -10.66 -7.62 -4.72
C HIS A 230 -9.32 -7.43 -3.99
N GLY A 231 -9.19 -6.29 -3.33
CA GLY A 231 -8.06 -5.91 -2.50
C GLY A 231 -8.14 -6.40 -1.08
N VAL A 232 -7.18 -5.92 -0.29
CA VAL A 232 -7.02 -6.24 1.12
C VAL A 232 -7.95 -5.43 2.03
N GLY A 233 -8.63 -4.40 1.51
CA GLY A 233 -9.24 -3.35 2.31
C GLY A 233 -10.50 -3.72 3.09
N HIS A 234 -11.23 -4.76 2.70
CA HIS A 234 -12.60 -5.02 3.19
C HIS A 234 -12.71 -5.06 4.72
N ASP A 235 -12.04 -6.02 5.37
CA ASP A 235 -12.12 -6.20 6.83
C ASP A 235 -11.62 -4.99 7.62
N TYR A 236 -10.63 -4.27 7.07
CA TYR A 236 -10.05 -3.08 7.70
C TYR A 236 -10.97 -1.87 7.59
N VAL A 237 -11.65 -1.69 6.46
CA VAL A 237 -12.67 -0.63 6.29
C VAL A 237 -13.86 -0.89 7.19
N GLN A 238 -14.32 -2.15 7.31
CA GLN A 238 -15.37 -2.54 8.26
C GLN A 238 -14.99 -2.15 9.70
N SER A 239 -13.74 -2.41 10.08
CA SER A 239 -13.21 -2.06 11.39
C SER A 239 -13.09 -0.54 11.61
N ALA A 240 -12.69 0.21 10.57
CA ALA A 240 -12.61 1.67 10.61
C ALA A 240 -14.00 2.32 10.77
N PHE A 241 -15.02 1.84 10.05
CA PHE A 241 -16.40 2.31 10.23
C PHE A 241 -16.88 2.11 11.67
N LYS A 242 -16.60 0.95 12.27
CA LYS A 242 -16.91 0.67 13.67
C LYS A 242 -16.17 1.62 14.63
N ALA A 243 -14.89 1.91 14.37
CA ALA A 243 -14.11 2.86 15.18
C ALA A 243 -14.77 4.26 15.18
N PHE A 244 -15.23 4.71 14.01
CA PHE A 244 -15.94 5.98 13.82
C PHE A 244 -17.41 5.98 14.28
N GLY A 245 -17.93 4.84 14.72
CA GLY A 245 -19.31 4.72 15.23
C GLY A 245 -20.38 4.56 14.16
N PHE A 246 -20.01 4.34 12.90
CA PHE A 246 -20.97 4.04 11.83
C PHE A 246 -21.42 2.57 11.85
N GLN A 247 -22.55 2.30 11.19
CA GLN A 247 -22.88 0.94 10.78
C GLN A 247 -21.88 0.45 9.72
N PRO A 248 -21.52 -0.85 9.74
CA PRO A 248 -20.78 -1.51 8.66
C PRO A 248 -21.26 -1.09 7.25
N PRO A 249 -20.37 -0.68 6.33
CA PRO A 249 -20.77 -0.39 4.97
C PRO A 249 -21.18 -1.70 4.28
N ILE A 250 -22.16 -1.61 3.39
CA ILE A 250 -22.67 -2.73 2.61
C ILE A 250 -21.59 -3.13 1.60
N PRO A 251 -21.02 -4.34 1.69
CA PRO A 251 -19.96 -4.74 0.78
C PRO A 251 -20.51 -5.13 -0.57
N VAL A 252 -19.83 -4.75 -1.64
CA VAL A 252 -20.05 -5.30 -2.98
C VAL A 252 -19.66 -6.78 -2.98
N PRO A 253 -20.61 -7.73 -3.04
CA PRO A 253 -20.32 -9.15 -2.85
C PRO A 253 -19.28 -9.70 -3.82
N GLU A 254 -19.30 -9.20 -5.05
CA GLU A 254 -18.40 -9.62 -6.13
C GLU A 254 -16.97 -9.13 -5.94
N GLN A 255 -16.74 -8.07 -5.15
CA GLN A 255 -15.46 -7.35 -5.06
C GLN A 255 -14.88 -7.25 -3.64
N LYS A 256 -15.59 -7.75 -2.62
CA LYS A 256 -15.16 -7.65 -1.22
C LYS A 256 -14.00 -8.58 -0.87
N ASP A 257 -13.98 -9.78 -1.46
CA ASP A 257 -13.00 -10.82 -1.12
C ASP A 257 -11.76 -10.68 -2.00
N PRO A 258 -10.55 -10.87 -1.44
CA PRO A 258 -9.34 -10.78 -2.24
C PRO A 258 -9.28 -11.82 -3.36
N ASP A 259 -8.99 -11.34 -4.57
CA ASP A 259 -8.82 -12.15 -5.77
C ASP A 259 -7.58 -11.66 -6.54
N PRO A 260 -6.52 -12.49 -6.65
CA PRO A 260 -5.29 -12.12 -7.36
C PRO A 260 -5.50 -11.75 -8.83
N ASP A 261 -6.59 -12.20 -9.45
CA ASP A 261 -6.91 -11.95 -10.85
C ASP A 261 -7.74 -10.69 -11.08
N PHE A 262 -8.20 -10.03 -10.00
CA PHE A 262 -9.10 -8.87 -10.06
C PHE A 262 -10.29 -9.09 -11.00
N SER A 263 -10.97 -10.25 -10.89
CA SER A 263 -11.82 -10.81 -11.95
C SER A 263 -12.95 -9.92 -12.49
N THR A 264 -13.38 -8.90 -11.74
CA THR A 264 -14.46 -7.99 -12.17
C THR A 264 -13.96 -6.69 -12.81
N VAL A 265 -12.65 -6.37 -12.74
CA VAL A 265 -12.10 -5.09 -13.21
C VAL A 265 -10.78 -5.30 -13.95
N LYS A 266 -10.60 -4.61 -15.09
CA LYS A 266 -9.33 -4.68 -15.84
C LYS A 266 -8.18 -3.98 -15.12
N CYS A 267 -8.48 -2.88 -14.47
CA CYS A 267 -7.55 -2.07 -13.69
C CYS A 267 -8.30 -1.66 -12.41
N PRO A 268 -7.86 -2.12 -11.23
CA PRO A 268 -8.54 -1.84 -9.96
C PRO A 268 -8.18 -0.43 -9.43
N ASN A 269 -8.26 0.58 -10.30
CA ASN A 269 -7.95 1.97 -9.95
C ASN A 269 -9.23 2.77 -9.67
N PRO A 270 -9.53 3.13 -8.41
CA PRO A 270 -10.73 3.89 -8.06
C PRO A 270 -10.79 5.28 -8.69
N GLU A 271 -9.67 5.81 -9.20
CA GLU A 271 -9.61 7.12 -9.85
C GLU A 271 -10.07 7.13 -11.32
N GLU A 272 -10.37 5.96 -11.92
CA GLU A 272 -10.90 5.86 -13.30
C GLU A 272 -12.38 6.29 -13.43
N GLY A 273 -12.96 6.74 -12.32
CA GLY A 273 -14.30 7.32 -12.27
C GLY A 273 -15.42 6.28 -12.28
N GLU A 274 -16.55 6.66 -12.88
CA GLU A 274 -17.78 5.86 -12.87
C GLU A 274 -17.59 4.44 -13.48
N SER A 275 -16.70 4.31 -14.46
CA SER A 275 -16.47 3.06 -15.19
C SER A 275 -16.03 1.88 -14.33
N VAL A 276 -15.29 2.14 -13.24
CA VAL A 276 -14.85 1.10 -12.30
C VAL A 276 -15.81 0.92 -11.13
N LEU A 277 -16.80 1.82 -10.96
CA LEU A 277 -17.74 1.83 -9.84
C LEU A 277 -19.10 1.21 -10.19
N GLU A 278 -19.33 0.73 -11.42
CA GLU A 278 -20.63 0.23 -11.89
C GLU A 278 -21.31 -0.74 -10.91
N LEU A 279 -20.59 -1.76 -10.41
CA LEU A 279 -21.13 -2.73 -9.46
C LEU A 279 -21.52 -2.08 -8.12
N SER A 280 -20.68 -1.17 -7.63
CA SER A 280 -20.96 -0.45 -6.38
C SER A 280 -22.13 0.54 -6.49
N LEU A 281 -22.27 1.24 -7.62
CA LEU A 281 -23.36 2.18 -7.87
C LEU A 281 -24.69 1.43 -8.00
N ARG A 282 -24.71 0.32 -8.75
CA ARG A 282 -25.89 -0.55 -8.88
C ARG A 282 -26.33 -1.12 -7.53
N LEU A 283 -25.38 -1.55 -6.70
CA LEU A 283 -25.70 -2.02 -5.35
C LEU A 283 -26.23 -0.88 -4.48
N ALA A 284 -25.66 0.31 -4.58
CA ALA A 284 -26.11 1.47 -3.83
C ALA A 284 -27.55 1.86 -4.18
N GLU A 285 -27.92 1.85 -5.46
CA GLU A 285 -29.30 2.07 -5.91
C GLU A 285 -30.26 1.00 -5.36
N LYS A 286 -29.87 -0.28 -5.41
CA LYS A 286 -30.67 -1.39 -4.89
C LYS A 286 -30.92 -1.27 -3.39
N GLU A 287 -29.90 -0.88 -2.63
CA GLU A 287 -29.95 -0.82 -1.16
C GLU A 287 -30.41 0.55 -0.64
N ASN A 288 -30.70 1.50 -1.54
CA ASN A 288 -31.00 2.89 -1.25
C ASN A 288 -29.88 3.55 -0.41
N ALA A 289 -28.62 3.28 -0.77
CA ALA A 289 -27.44 3.91 -0.22
C ALA A 289 -27.03 5.12 -1.05
N ARG A 290 -26.71 6.22 -0.36
CA ARG A 290 -26.39 7.50 -1.02
C ARG A 290 -24.91 7.71 -1.27
N VAL A 291 -24.05 6.92 -0.63
CA VAL A 291 -22.60 7.09 -0.70
C VAL A 291 -21.94 5.75 -1.05
N VAL A 292 -21.09 5.79 -2.06
CA VAL A 292 -20.16 4.70 -2.42
C VAL A 292 -18.76 5.10 -1.99
N VAL A 293 -18.06 4.17 -1.37
CA VAL A 293 -16.65 4.26 -0.98
C VAL A 293 -15.89 3.15 -1.69
N ALA A 294 -14.81 3.48 -2.38
CA ALA A 294 -13.97 2.51 -3.06
C ALA A 294 -12.51 2.68 -2.65
N THR A 295 -11.85 1.58 -2.35
CA THR A 295 -10.40 1.52 -2.10
C THR A 295 -9.72 0.70 -3.18
N ASP A 296 -8.49 1.05 -3.54
CA ASP A 296 -7.68 0.24 -4.44
C ASP A 296 -7.16 -1.04 -3.75
N PRO A 297 -6.49 -1.97 -4.46
CA PRO A 297 -6.19 -3.30 -3.92
C PRO A 297 -5.34 -3.33 -2.66
N ASP A 298 -4.48 -2.34 -2.45
CA ASP A 298 -3.64 -2.21 -1.24
C ASP A 298 -4.18 -1.15 -0.26
N ALA A 299 -5.36 -0.59 -0.54
CA ALA A 299 -6.11 0.30 0.32
C ALA A 299 -5.34 1.54 0.82
N ASP A 300 -4.48 2.11 -0.04
CA ASP A 300 -3.88 3.43 0.17
C ASP A 300 -4.58 4.55 -0.62
N ARG A 301 -5.52 4.20 -1.52
CA ARG A 301 -6.35 5.15 -2.27
C ARG A 301 -7.82 5.08 -1.92
N LEU A 302 -8.51 6.17 -2.20
CA LEU A 302 -9.93 6.36 -1.94
C LEU A 302 -10.61 7.05 -3.13
N ALA A 303 -11.72 6.49 -3.59
CA ALA A 303 -12.74 7.24 -4.32
C ALA A 303 -14.06 7.25 -3.54
N VAL A 304 -14.80 8.34 -3.72
CA VAL A 304 -16.14 8.51 -3.15
C VAL A 304 -17.07 8.95 -4.26
N ALA A 305 -18.27 8.37 -4.28
CA ALA A 305 -19.37 8.86 -5.09
C ALA A 305 -20.60 9.11 -4.23
N GLU A 306 -21.35 10.18 -4.52
CA GLU A 306 -22.58 10.53 -3.82
C GLU A 306 -23.73 10.68 -4.81
N GLN A 307 -24.88 10.09 -4.47
CA GLN A 307 -26.12 10.29 -5.19
C GLN A 307 -26.71 11.67 -4.86
N GLN A 308 -26.82 12.50 -5.90
CA GLN A 308 -27.35 13.85 -5.86
C GLN A 308 -28.89 13.82 -5.84
N GLU A 309 -29.53 14.94 -5.49
CA GLU A 309 -31.00 15.05 -5.38
C GLU A 309 -31.74 14.77 -6.69
N ASN A 310 -31.10 14.99 -7.83
CA ASN A 310 -31.63 14.67 -9.15
C ASN A 310 -31.50 13.19 -9.55
N GLY A 311 -30.96 12.35 -8.64
CA GLY A 311 -30.73 10.93 -8.85
C GLY A 311 -29.41 10.58 -9.56
N CYS A 312 -28.67 11.57 -10.06
CA CYS A 312 -27.38 11.34 -10.71
C CYS A 312 -26.26 11.10 -9.68
N TRP A 313 -25.25 10.34 -10.07
CA TRP A 313 -24.06 10.13 -9.25
C TRP A 313 -22.99 11.20 -9.52
N LYS A 314 -22.51 11.83 -8.45
CA LYS A 314 -21.29 12.65 -8.47
C LYS A 314 -20.14 11.78 -7.99
N VAL A 315 -19.26 11.39 -8.89
CA VAL A 315 -17.95 10.83 -8.53
C VAL A 315 -17.01 12.00 -8.26
N PHE A 316 -16.46 12.05 -7.04
CA PHE A 316 -15.55 13.11 -6.67
C PHE A 316 -14.16 12.84 -7.22
N THR A 317 -13.54 13.87 -7.78
CA THR A 317 -12.12 13.82 -8.16
C THR A 317 -11.24 13.87 -6.90
N GLY A 318 -10.01 13.38 -7.00
CA GLY A 318 -9.04 13.51 -5.89
C GLY A 318 -8.81 14.96 -5.44
N ASN A 319 -8.93 15.92 -6.35
CA ASN A 319 -8.84 17.35 -6.03
C ASN A 319 -10.03 17.86 -5.20
N GLU A 320 -11.24 17.40 -5.49
CA GLU A 320 -12.45 17.75 -4.73
C GLU A 320 -12.41 17.07 -3.35
N LEU A 321 -12.00 15.80 -3.28
CA LEU A 321 -11.83 15.09 -2.01
C LEU A 321 -10.77 15.74 -1.12
N ALA A 322 -9.62 16.10 -1.68
CA ALA A 322 -8.58 16.81 -0.94
C ALA A 322 -9.09 18.14 -0.37
N ALA A 323 -9.87 18.90 -1.15
CA ALA A 323 -10.49 20.14 -0.68
C ALA A 323 -11.49 19.91 0.46
N LEU A 324 -12.36 18.89 0.33
CA LEU A 324 -13.31 18.51 1.37
C LEU A 324 -12.61 18.05 2.65
N PHE A 325 -11.60 17.19 2.53
CA PHE A 325 -10.82 16.73 3.68
C PHE A 325 -10.06 17.87 4.36
N GLY A 326 -9.40 18.75 3.61
CA GLY A 326 -8.71 19.90 4.19
C GLY A 326 -9.67 20.84 4.90
N TRP A 327 -10.79 21.20 4.27
CA TRP A 327 -11.83 22.01 4.90
C TRP A 327 -12.36 21.36 6.19
N TRP A 328 -12.68 20.06 6.14
CA TRP A 328 -13.21 19.32 7.28
C TRP A 328 -12.20 19.23 8.43
N MET A 329 -10.96 18.81 8.14
CA MET A 329 -9.90 18.73 9.15
C MET A 329 -9.63 20.08 9.80
N PHE A 330 -9.61 21.16 9.03
CA PHE A 330 -9.41 22.50 9.57
C PHE A 330 -10.60 22.95 10.43
N SER A 331 -11.83 22.69 9.99
CA SER A 331 -13.04 23.03 10.74
C SER A 331 -13.07 22.31 12.09
N CYS A 332 -12.82 20.99 12.10
CA CYS A 332 -12.72 20.22 13.34
C CYS A 332 -11.57 20.70 14.23
N TRP A 333 -10.39 21.01 13.64
CA TRP A 333 -9.28 21.57 14.41
C TRP A 333 -9.66 22.88 15.08
N LYS A 334 -10.30 23.80 14.35
CA LYS A 334 -10.73 25.12 14.85
C LYS A 334 -11.77 25.02 15.97
N GLU A 335 -12.63 24.01 15.94
CA GLU A 335 -13.65 23.75 16.97
C GLU A 335 -13.06 23.08 18.23
N ASN A 336 -11.90 22.41 18.11
CA ASN A 336 -11.34 21.58 19.18
C ASN A 336 -9.96 22.06 19.69
N CYS A 337 -9.35 23.07 19.06
CA CYS A 337 -8.04 23.56 19.46
C CYS A 337 -8.11 24.34 20.79
N SER A 338 -7.02 24.32 21.55
CA SER A 338 -6.88 25.14 22.76
C SER A 338 -6.84 26.63 22.42
N GLU A 339 -7.14 27.51 23.39
CA GLU A 339 -7.07 28.96 23.22
C GLU A 339 -5.66 29.45 22.79
N ASP A 340 -4.60 28.73 23.19
CA ASP A 340 -3.21 29.05 22.84
C ASP A 340 -2.79 28.55 21.44
N ALA A 341 -3.68 27.87 20.70
CA ALA A 341 -3.33 27.32 19.40
C ALA A 341 -3.27 28.42 18.32
N ASP A 342 -2.09 28.59 17.70
CA ASP A 342 -1.92 29.52 16.58
C ASP A 342 -2.16 28.82 15.24
N VAL A 343 -3.06 29.36 14.43
CA VAL A 343 -3.35 28.91 13.06
C VAL A 343 -2.11 28.91 12.15
N LYS A 344 -1.10 29.74 12.48
CA LYS A 344 0.20 29.76 11.79
C LYS A 344 1.03 28.50 12.01
N ASN A 345 0.64 27.62 12.92
CA ASN A 345 1.28 26.31 13.09
C ASN A 345 0.57 25.21 12.30
N VAL A 346 -0.49 25.55 11.54
CA VAL A 346 -1.24 24.61 10.71
C VAL A 346 -0.72 24.69 9.27
N TYR A 347 -0.42 23.52 8.70
CA TYR A 347 0.11 23.37 7.35
C TYR A 347 -0.74 22.36 6.58
N MET A 348 -1.04 22.68 5.32
CA MET A 348 -1.56 21.74 4.34
C MET A 348 -0.64 21.70 3.14
N LEU A 349 -0.29 20.50 2.70
CA LEU A 349 0.64 20.29 1.61
C LEU A 349 -0.10 19.65 0.43
N ALA A 350 0.22 20.06 -0.78
CA ALA A 350 -0.26 19.39 -1.98
C ALA A 350 0.82 19.26 -3.05
N THR A 351 0.70 18.22 -3.88
CA THR A 351 1.63 18.04 -4.99
C THR A 351 1.50 19.17 -6.02
N THR A 352 2.52 19.31 -6.88
CA THR A 352 2.54 20.32 -7.95
C THR A 352 1.36 20.20 -8.92
N VAL A 353 0.85 18.98 -9.14
CA VAL A 353 -0.24 18.70 -10.09
C VAL A 353 -1.63 18.75 -9.45
N SER A 354 -1.72 18.81 -8.12
CA SER A 354 -2.99 18.95 -7.40
C SER A 354 -3.57 20.36 -7.60
N SER A 355 -4.90 20.46 -7.58
CA SER A 355 -5.59 21.74 -7.56
C SER A 355 -5.13 22.57 -6.35
N LYS A 356 -5.21 23.89 -6.48
CA LYS A 356 -4.82 24.82 -5.41
C LYS A 356 -6.05 25.34 -4.63
N ILE A 357 -7.13 24.56 -4.55
CA ILE A 357 -8.32 24.92 -3.75
C ILE A 357 -7.95 25.07 -2.27
N LEU A 358 -7.12 24.16 -1.73
CA LEU A 358 -6.61 24.26 -0.36
C LEU A 358 -5.82 25.55 -0.11
N ARG A 359 -5.11 26.07 -1.11
CA ARG A 359 -4.45 27.38 -1.03
C ARG A 359 -5.46 28.51 -0.87
N ALA A 360 -6.60 28.46 -1.56
CA ALA A 360 -7.64 29.45 -1.42
C ALA A 360 -8.27 29.43 -0.01
N ILE A 361 -8.44 28.23 0.56
CA ILE A 361 -8.91 28.06 1.95
C ILE A 361 -7.85 28.62 2.93
N ALA A 362 -6.56 28.30 2.74
CA ALA A 362 -5.44 28.87 3.51
C ALA A 362 -5.44 30.40 3.52
N LEU A 363 -5.60 31.04 2.35
CA LEU A 363 -5.66 32.50 2.25
C LEU A 363 -6.83 33.11 3.03
N LYS A 364 -7.93 32.37 3.16
CA LYS A 364 -9.12 32.82 3.89
C LYS A 364 -8.99 32.61 5.40
N GLU A 365 -8.49 31.44 5.81
CA GLU A 365 -8.48 31.01 7.20
C GLU A 365 -7.16 31.34 7.93
N GLY A 366 -6.08 31.60 7.20
CA GLY A 366 -4.79 32.06 7.74
C GLY A 366 -3.76 30.98 8.03
N PHE A 367 -4.00 29.71 7.66
CA PHE A 367 -3.00 28.64 7.78
C PHE A 367 -2.03 28.61 6.59
N HIS A 368 -0.94 27.86 6.71
CA HIS A 368 0.07 27.74 5.65
C HIS A 368 -0.29 26.67 4.61
N PHE A 369 -0.02 26.97 3.35
CA PHE A 369 -0.15 26.02 2.26
C PHE A 369 1.11 25.99 1.42
N GLU A 370 1.60 24.79 1.11
CA GLU A 370 2.70 24.55 0.16
C GLU A 370 2.29 23.61 -0.98
#